data_AF-A0A6J5XJT2-F1
#
_entry.id   AF-A0A6J5XJT2-F1
#
_cell.length_a   1.000
_cell.length_b   1.000
_cell.length_c   1.000
_cell.angle_alpha   90.00
_cell.angle_beta   90.00
_cell.angle_gamma   90.00
#
_symmetry.space_group_name_H-M   'P 1'
#
loop_
_entity.id
_entity.type
_entity.pdbx_description
1 polymer ?
#
loop_
_entity_poly.entity_id
_entity_poly.type
_entity_poly.pdbx_seq_one_letter_code
_entity_poly.pdbx_strand_id
1 'polypeptide(L)'
;MITAQGKTDLNQNTGISLQNCTTVAAPDFNKTERQNFTTFLGRPWRNYSRTIVMKSYLGDMINPQEWSKWDDYRTVETVEYIEYLNFRPGSDTRHMVKWGGYKKNCSEEIVMQFTVGLFLPGAGHWLKTTCIPLSYGS
;
A
#
# COMPACT_ATOMS: atom_id res chain seq x y z
N MET A 1 8.60 8.68 1.43
CA MET A 1 7.28 8.08 1.69
C MET A 1 6.61 7.84 0.34
N ILE A 2 6.09 6.65 0.07
CA ILE A 2 5.40 6.38 -1.21
C ILE A 2 3.94 6.86 -1.16
N THR A 3 3.24 6.62 -0.05
CA THR A 3 1.84 7.04 0.12
C THR A 3 1.62 7.90 1.38
N ALA A 4 0.57 8.72 1.33
CA ALA A 4 0.06 9.49 2.46
C ALA A 4 -1.46 9.63 2.35
N GLN A 5 -2.19 8.53 2.53
CA GLN A 5 -3.63 8.51 2.32
C GLN A 5 -4.38 9.26 3.44
N GLY A 6 -5.46 9.94 3.06
CA GLY A 6 -6.14 10.95 3.88
C GLY A 6 -7.62 10.70 4.13
N LYS A 7 -8.10 9.46 4.09
CA LYS A 7 -9.46 9.12 4.52
C LYS A 7 -9.63 9.59 5.97
N THR A 8 -10.73 10.27 6.27
CA THR A 8 -10.99 10.90 7.59
C THR A 8 -12.16 10.26 8.34
N ASP A 9 -13.01 9.51 7.65
CA ASP A 9 -14.23 8.92 8.20
C ASP A 9 -14.37 7.47 7.73
N LEU A 10 -14.78 6.56 8.62
CA LEU A 10 -14.88 5.12 8.33
C LEU A 10 -15.82 4.82 7.14
N ASN A 11 -16.87 5.61 6.95
CA ASN A 11 -17.91 5.40 5.93
C ASN A 11 -17.48 5.86 4.53
N GLN A 12 -16.33 6.56 4.40
CA GLN A 12 -15.78 6.91 3.10
C GLN A 12 -15.24 5.67 2.38
N ASN A 13 -15.70 5.45 1.14
CA ASN A 13 -15.24 4.38 0.25
C ASN A 13 -13.96 4.76 -0.53
N THR A 14 -13.03 5.45 0.12
CA THR A 14 -11.78 5.93 -0.49
C THR A 14 -10.56 5.19 0.05
N GLY A 15 -9.45 5.24 -0.70
CA GLY A 15 -8.20 4.57 -0.35
C GLY A 15 -7.17 4.65 -1.48
N ILE A 16 -6.02 4.02 -1.29
CA ILE A 16 -5.02 3.80 -2.34
C ILE A 16 -4.83 2.28 -2.54
N SER A 17 -4.80 1.84 -3.80
CA SER A 17 -4.52 0.43 -4.17
C SER A 17 -3.35 0.38 -5.14
N LEU A 18 -2.25 -0.26 -4.72
CA LEU A 18 -1.08 -0.52 -5.56
C LEU A 18 -1.06 -2.03 -5.87
N GLN A 19 -1.52 -2.40 -7.07
CA GLN A 19 -1.63 -3.79 -7.52
C GLN A 19 -0.70 -4.07 -8.69
N ASN A 20 0.07 -5.15 -8.61
CA ASN A 20 0.98 -5.58 -9.67
C ASN A 20 1.96 -4.46 -10.10
N CYS A 21 2.47 -3.71 -9.12
CA CYS A 21 3.40 -2.61 -9.33
C CYS A 21 4.84 -3.05 -9.05
N THR A 22 5.79 -2.31 -9.62
CA THR A 22 7.23 -2.41 -9.29
C THR A 22 7.66 -1.12 -8.62
N THR A 23 8.05 -1.20 -7.35
CA THR A 23 8.52 -0.06 -6.57
C THR A 23 10.02 -0.18 -6.35
N VAL A 24 10.79 0.69 -7.00
CA VAL A 24 12.25 0.70 -6.97
C VAL A 24 12.79 2.12 -6.89
N ALA A 25 14.06 2.25 -6.53
CA ALA A 25 14.75 3.54 -6.55
C ALA A 25 14.91 4.02 -8.00
N ALA A 26 14.86 5.33 -8.20
CA ALA A 26 15.22 5.92 -9.47
C ALA A 26 16.69 5.57 -9.81
N PRO A 27 17.04 5.39 -11.09
CA PRO A 27 18.38 4.95 -11.49
C PRO A 27 19.52 5.88 -11.04
N ASP A 28 19.23 7.18 -10.94
CA ASP A 28 20.13 8.24 -10.49
C ASP A 28 20.28 8.30 -8.96
N PHE A 29 19.37 7.66 -8.20
CA PHE A 29 19.48 7.54 -6.75
C PHE A 29 20.37 6.36 -6.35
N ASN A 30 21.67 6.62 -6.31
CA ASN A 30 22.68 5.58 -6.15
C ASN A 30 22.64 4.91 -4.75
N LYS A 31 23.26 3.73 -4.63
CA LYS A 31 23.22 2.94 -3.38
C LYS A 31 23.84 3.64 -2.18
N THR A 32 24.87 4.47 -2.40
CA THR A 32 25.58 5.16 -1.31
C THR A 32 24.70 6.26 -0.73
N GLU A 33 24.07 7.06 -1.59
CA GLU A 33 23.14 8.10 -1.16
C GLU A 33 21.92 7.52 -0.43
N ARG A 34 21.40 6.39 -0.94
CA ARG A 34 20.26 5.69 -0.34
C ARG A 34 20.45 5.33 1.13
N GLN A 35 21.69 5.11 1.59
CA GLN A 35 21.95 4.80 3.00
C GLN A 35 21.57 5.95 3.94
N ASN A 36 21.52 7.18 3.43
CA ASN A 36 21.16 8.37 4.21
C ASN A 36 19.65 8.64 4.26
N PHE A 37 18.83 7.86 3.55
CA PHE A 37 17.40 8.10 3.44
C PHE A 37 16.58 6.85 3.76
N THR A 38 15.54 7.05 4.54
CA THR A 38 14.60 5.98 4.86
C THR A 38 13.34 6.10 4.00
N THR A 39 13.02 5.04 3.25
CA THR A 39 11.79 4.96 2.45
C THR A 39 10.79 4.04 3.10
N PHE A 40 9.52 4.44 3.15
CA PHE A 40 8.40 3.65 3.66
C PHE A 40 7.28 3.59 2.62
N LEU A 41 6.48 2.53 2.64
CA LEU A 41 5.27 2.37 1.83
C LEU A 41 4.28 3.50 2.09
N GLY A 42 4.19 3.96 3.34
CA GLY A 42 3.38 5.13 3.62
C GLY A 42 3.34 5.56 5.07
N ARG A 43 2.54 6.59 5.29
CA ARG A 43 2.19 7.13 6.62
C ARG A 43 0.76 7.67 6.62
N PRO A 44 0.00 7.56 7.71
CA PRO A 44 -1.40 7.97 7.73
C PRO A 44 -1.52 9.49 7.81
N TRP A 45 -2.01 10.14 6.75
CA TRP A 45 -2.22 11.59 6.82
C TRP A 45 -3.43 11.97 7.69
N ARG A 46 -4.39 11.04 7.84
CA ARG A 46 -5.61 11.17 8.65
C ARG A 46 -5.94 9.86 9.37
N ASN A 47 -6.76 9.94 10.42
CA ASN A 47 -7.34 8.76 11.09
C ASN A 47 -8.22 8.02 10.07
N TYR A 48 -8.14 6.68 10.03
CA TYR A 48 -8.73 5.84 8.98
C TYR A 48 -8.02 5.81 7.62
N SER A 49 -6.76 6.27 7.55
CA SER A 49 -5.93 6.10 6.36
C SER A 49 -5.98 4.66 5.84
N ARG A 50 -6.25 4.47 4.55
CA ARG A 50 -6.52 3.17 3.94
C ARG A 50 -5.65 2.96 2.69
N THR A 51 -4.74 2.01 2.73
CA THR A 51 -3.80 1.72 1.63
C THR A 51 -3.51 0.22 1.55
N ILE A 52 -3.59 -0.36 0.35
CA ILE A 52 -3.09 -1.71 0.08
C ILE A 52 -1.93 -1.68 -0.91
N VAL A 53 -0.97 -2.58 -0.69
CA VAL A 53 0.06 -2.94 -1.65
C VAL A 53 -0.03 -4.45 -1.87
N MET A 54 -0.32 -4.89 -3.09
CA MET A 54 -0.55 -6.30 -3.37
C MET A 54 0.06 -6.78 -4.67
N LYS A 55 0.48 -8.05 -4.68
CA LYS A 55 1.06 -8.75 -5.84
C LYS A 55 2.17 -7.94 -6.51
N SER A 56 2.93 -7.17 -5.72
CA SER A 56 3.86 -6.16 -6.21
C SER A 56 5.30 -6.50 -5.85
N TYR A 57 6.24 -6.04 -6.68
CA TYR A 57 7.67 -6.10 -6.38
C TYR A 57 8.08 -4.88 -5.54
N LEU A 58 8.70 -5.13 -4.39
CA LEU A 58 9.22 -4.12 -3.47
C LEU A 58 10.74 -4.19 -3.43
N GLY A 59 11.40 -3.13 -3.91
CA GLY A 59 12.85 -3.02 -3.95
C GLY A 59 13.50 -2.87 -2.57
N ASP A 60 14.83 -2.97 -2.57
CA ASP A 60 15.69 -2.96 -1.38
C ASP A 60 15.64 -1.66 -0.55
N MET A 61 15.26 -0.54 -1.17
CA MET A 61 15.24 0.78 -0.53
C MET A 61 14.13 0.94 0.53
N ILE A 62 13.08 0.13 0.48
CA ILE A 62 11.95 0.28 1.40
C ILE A 62 12.35 -0.35 2.75
N ASN A 63 12.27 0.44 3.81
CA ASN A 63 12.62 0.04 5.17
C ASN A 63 11.84 -1.20 5.62
N PRO A 64 12.45 -2.15 6.36
CA PRO A 64 11.78 -3.35 6.89
C PRO A 64 10.58 -3.10 7.82
N GLN A 65 10.52 -1.92 8.45
CA GLN A 65 9.35 -1.50 9.23
C GLN A 65 8.14 -1.17 8.33
N GLU A 66 8.39 -0.86 7.05
CA GLU A 66 7.43 -0.63 5.95
C GLU A 66 6.53 0.58 6.08
N TRP A 67 5.95 0.82 7.25
CA TRP A 67 5.03 1.91 7.53
C TRP A 67 5.59 2.83 8.61
N SER A 68 5.41 4.12 8.41
CA SER A 68 5.87 5.15 9.34
C SER A 68 4.69 5.83 10.01
N LYS A 69 4.79 6.06 11.32
CA LYS A 69 3.79 6.87 12.03
C LYS A 69 3.83 8.29 11.48
N TRP A 70 2.68 8.96 11.44
CA TRP A 70 2.66 10.38 11.10
C TRP A 70 3.04 11.24 12.31
N ASP A 71 2.31 11.05 13.41
CA ASP A 71 2.58 11.63 14.74
C ASP A 71 1.93 10.76 15.83
N ASP A 72 2.14 11.12 17.09
CA ASP A 72 1.60 10.39 18.24
C ASP A 72 0.07 10.54 18.41
N TYR A 73 -0.55 11.50 17.71
CA TYR A 73 -1.98 11.79 17.82
C TYR A 73 -2.87 10.97 16.87
N ARG A 74 -2.31 10.44 15.78
CA ARG A 74 -3.06 9.60 14.85
C ARG A 74 -3.02 8.13 15.27
N THR A 75 -4.19 7.54 15.46
CA THR A 75 -4.30 6.16 15.92
C THR A 75 -3.95 5.20 14.79
N VAL A 76 -2.78 4.58 14.90
CA VAL A 76 -2.36 3.46 14.05
C VAL A 76 -3.27 2.23 14.20
N GLU A 77 -4.16 2.25 15.19
CA GLU A 77 -5.21 1.24 15.40
C GLU A 77 -6.37 1.35 14.40
N THR A 78 -6.61 2.55 13.84
CA THR A 78 -7.79 2.79 12.97
C THR A 78 -7.47 2.77 11.48
N VAL A 79 -6.19 2.70 11.11
CA VAL A 79 -5.78 2.61 9.71
C VAL A 79 -6.14 1.24 9.14
N GLU A 80 -6.18 1.13 7.82
CA GLU A 80 -6.25 -0.15 7.13
C GLU A 80 -5.11 -0.25 6.13
N TYR A 81 -3.97 -0.73 6.62
CA TYR A 81 -2.75 -0.93 5.85
C TYR A 81 -2.52 -2.40 5.59
N ILE A 82 -2.55 -2.78 4.31
CA ILE A 82 -2.56 -4.17 3.89
C ILE A 82 -1.40 -4.44 2.95
N GLU A 83 -0.70 -5.54 3.20
CA GLU A 83 0.27 -6.11 2.28
C GLU A 83 -0.11 -7.54 1.92
N TYR A 84 -0.20 -7.86 0.63
CA TYR A 84 -0.67 -9.16 0.18
C TYR A 84 0.14 -9.69 -1.00
N LEU A 85 0.82 -10.83 -0.80
CA LEU A 85 1.61 -11.51 -1.85
C LEU A 85 2.63 -10.59 -2.56
N ASN A 86 3.22 -9.66 -1.82
CA ASN A 86 4.33 -8.85 -2.34
C ASN A 86 5.62 -9.66 -2.34
N PHE A 87 6.43 -9.46 -3.38
CA PHE A 87 7.77 -10.04 -3.45
C PHE A 87 8.81 -9.00 -3.02
N ARG A 88 9.69 -9.42 -2.12
CA ARG A 88 10.81 -8.60 -1.64
C ARG A 88 12.05 -9.47 -1.45
N PRO A 89 13.14 -9.22 -2.19
CA PRO A 89 14.41 -9.91 -1.96
C PRO A 89 14.93 -9.67 -0.55
N GLY A 90 15.19 -10.74 0.21
CA GLY A 90 15.82 -10.65 1.54
C GLY A 90 14.96 -10.03 2.64
N SER A 91 13.62 -10.11 2.54
CA SER A 91 12.73 -9.50 3.53
C SER A 91 12.87 -10.15 4.91
N ASP A 92 13.43 -9.42 5.87
CA ASP A 92 13.29 -9.75 7.28
C ASP A 92 11.97 -9.17 7.80
N THR A 93 11.02 -10.05 8.08
CA THR A 93 9.67 -9.68 8.51
C THR A 93 9.60 -9.41 10.01
N ARG A 94 10.69 -9.61 10.75
CA ARG A 94 10.73 -9.45 12.22
C ARG A 94 10.60 -8.01 12.69
N HIS A 95 10.85 -7.05 11.79
CA HIS A 95 10.88 -5.62 12.10
C HIS A 95 9.62 -4.85 11.66
N MET A 96 8.61 -5.57 11.17
CA MET A 96 7.33 -4.98 10.75
C MET A 96 6.61 -4.32 11.91
N VAL A 97 5.82 -3.29 11.59
CA VAL A 97 4.97 -2.62 12.58
C VAL A 97 3.96 -3.59 13.19
N LYS A 98 3.66 -3.38 14.48
CA LYS A 98 2.68 -4.17 15.24
C LYS A 98 1.38 -3.40 15.50
N TRP A 99 0.96 -2.58 14.53
CA TRP A 99 -0.23 -1.74 14.65
C TRP A 99 -1.50 -2.57 14.48
N GLY A 100 -2.56 -2.32 15.26
CA GLY A 100 -3.82 -3.05 15.07
C GLY A 100 -4.48 -2.84 13.70
N GLY A 101 -4.21 -1.70 13.06
CA GLY A 101 -4.67 -1.39 11.70
C GLY A 101 -3.81 -1.96 10.57
N TYR A 102 -2.72 -2.67 10.89
CA TYR A 102 -1.83 -3.31 9.91
C TYR A 102 -2.17 -4.79 9.74
N LYS A 103 -2.27 -5.25 8.49
CA LYS A 103 -2.55 -6.64 8.14
C LYS A 103 -1.60 -7.12 7.06
N LYS A 104 -0.86 -8.19 7.35
CA LYS A 104 -0.03 -8.89 6.36
C LYS A 104 -0.69 -10.20 5.95
N ASN A 105 -0.80 -10.43 4.64
CA ASN A 105 -1.39 -11.63 4.04
C ASN A 105 -2.76 -11.97 4.65
N CYS A 106 -3.69 -11.01 4.64
CA CYS A 106 -5.07 -11.23 5.07
C CYS A 106 -5.85 -12.11 4.08
N SER A 107 -7.12 -12.38 4.41
CA SER A 107 -7.99 -13.18 3.54
C SER A 107 -8.15 -12.53 2.16
N GLU A 108 -8.32 -13.39 1.14
CA GLU A 108 -8.58 -12.97 -0.23
C GLU A 108 -9.85 -12.11 -0.33
N GLU A 109 -10.87 -12.41 0.48
CA GLU A 109 -12.09 -11.61 0.59
C GLU A 109 -11.82 -10.13 0.91
N ILE A 110 -10.90 -9.84 1.84
CA ILE A 110 -10.50 -8.46 2.17
C ILE A 110 -9.76 -7.83 0.99
N VAL A 111 -8.87 -8.57 0.34
CA VAL A 111 -8.02 -8.08 -0.75
C VAL A 111 -8.84 -7.76 -2.00
N MET A 112 -9.86 -8.59 -2.31
CA MET A 112 -10.76 -8.37 -3.44
C MET A 112 -11.45 -7.01 -3.37
N GLN A 113 -11.72 -6.47 -2.17
CA GLN A 113 -12.32 -5.13 -2.01
C GLN A 113 -11.45 -4.00 -2.58
N PHE A 114 -10.16 -4.26 -2.84
CA PHE A 114 -9.23 -3.29 -3.39
C PHE A 114 -8.86 -3.53 -4.86
N THR A 115 -9.42 -4.56 -5.50
CA THR A 115 -9.23 -4.77 -6.92
C THR A 115 -10.13 -3.85 -7.72
N VAL A 116 -9.78 -3.61 -8.98
CA VAL A 116 -10.50 -2.68 -9.88
C VAL A 116 -12.00 -2.95 -9.91
N GLY A 117 -12.42 -4.22 -9.90
CA GLY A 117 -13.83 -4.59 -10.00
C GLY A 117 -14.72 -4.13 -8.84
N LEU A 118 -14.18 -4.09 -7.61
CA LEU A 118 -14.94 -3.74 -6.40
C LEU A 118 -14.56 -2.36 -5.86
N PHE A 119 -13.29 -1.97 -5.97
CA PHE A 119 -12.78 -0.72 -5.41
C PHE A 119 -13.26 0.52 -6.18
N LEU A 120 -13.45 0.39 -7.49
CA LEU A 120 -13.88 1.47 -8.36
C LEU A 120 -15.33 1.24 -8.81
N PRO A 121 -16.30 2.01 -8.27
CA PRO A 121 -17.70 1.87 -8.62
C PRO A 121 -17.93 1.96 -10.14
N GLY A 122 -18.65 0.98 -10.68
CA GLY A 122 -19.01 0.94 -12.10
C GLY A 122 -17.84 0.66 -13.04
N ALA A 123 -16.65 0.30 -12.56
CA ALA A 123 -15.46 0.00 -13.37
C ALA A 123 -15.76 -0.94 -14.55
N GLY A 124 -16.58 -1.97 -14.34
CA GLY A 124 -17.00 -2.91 -15.39
C GLY A 124 -17.81 -2.29 -16.55
N HIS A 125 -18.23 -1.03 -16.44
CA HIS A 125 -18.92 -0.28 -17.50
C HIS A 125 -18.00 0.74 -18.15
N TRP A 126 -17.43 1.66 -17.36
CA TRP A 126 -16.70 2.80 -17.91
C TRP A 126 -15.24 2.50 -18.26
N LEU A 127 -14.60 1.49 -17.66
CA LEU A 127 -13.23 1.11 -18.07
C LEU A 127 -13.22 0.29 -19.35
N LYS A 128 -14.30 -0.42 -19.67
CA LYS A 128 -14.38 -1.19 -20.92
C LYS A 128 -14.36 -0.28 -22.16
N THR A 129 -14.76 0.97 -22.03
CA THR A 129 -14.83 1.93 -23.14
C THR A 129 -13.51 2.66 -23.40
N THR A 130 -12.49 2.49 -22.52
CA THR A 130 -11.23 3.25 -22.64
C THR A 130 -10.19 2.58 -23.53
N CYS A 131 -10.43 1.35 -23.99
CA CYS A 131 -9.49 0.52 -24.75
C CYS A 131 -8.13 0.28 -24.04
N ILE A 132 -8.04 0.54 -22.74
CA ILE A 132 -6.83 0.29 -21.95
C ILE A 132 -6.80 -1.20 -21.54
N PRO A 133 -5.65 -1.88 -21.66
CA PRO A 133 -5.49 -3.22 -21.10
C PRO A 133 -5.80 -3.24 -19.60
N LEU A 134 -6.76 -4.06 -19.19
CA LEU A 134 -7.24 -4.10 -17.81
C LEU A 134 -7.25 -5.52 -17.26
N SER A 135 -6.81 -5.67 -16.01
CA SER A 135 -7.09 -6.83 -15.17
C SER A 135 -7.99 -6.41 -14.02
N TYR A 136 -9.10 -7.10 -13.83
CA TYR A 136 -10.05 -6.80 -12.74
C TYR A 136 -9.59 -7.32 -11.38
N GLY A 137 -8.48 -8.08 -11.34
CA GLY A 137 -7.98 -8.76 -10.16
C GLY A 137 -8.70 -10.10 -9.94
N SER A 138 -7.92 -11.17 -9.96
CA SER A 138 -8.18 -12.44 -9.27
C SER A 138 -7.15 -12.61 -8.16
#